data_AF-X1HRM7-F1
#
_entry.id   AF-X1HRM7-F1
#
_cell.length_a   1.000
_cell.length_b   1.000
_cell.length_c   1.000
_cell.angle_alpha   90.00
_cell.angle_beta   90.00
_cell.angle_gamma   90.00
#
_symmetry.space_group_name_H-M   'P 1'
#
loop_
_entity.id
_entity.type
_entity.pdbx_description
1 polymer ?
#
loop_
_entity_poly.entity_id
_entity_poly.type
_entity_poly.pdbx_seq_one_letter_code
_entity_poly.pdbx_strand_id
1 'polypeptide(L)'
;DILLRRDGIQLRDQMGRAYGTLVSAYLLRSEEAISLLSKLRLGVSLNLFPQLNVQVLNELFFMITPAQLQVKEGKEMGPLDRDELRAKIIRGRLSKLGQKK
;
A
#
# COMPACT_ATOMS: atom_id res chain seq x y z
N ASP A 1 13.43 11.22 19.02
CA ASP A 1 13.74 12.44 18.26
C ASP A 1 15.15 12.58 17.67
N ILE A 2 16.11 11.68 17.94
CA ILE A 2 17.47 11.74 17.33
C ILE A 2 17.55 11.03 15.96
N LEU A 3 16.76 9.97 15.75
CA LEU A 3 16.69 9.21 14.48
C LEU A 3 16.17 10.04 13.29
N LEU A 4 15.26 10.99 13.52
CA LEU A 4 14.71 11.85 12.46
C LEU A 4 15.72 12.87 11.91
N ARG A 5 16.76 13.23 12.67
CA ARG A 5 17.66 14.36 12.32
C ARG A 5 18.79 14.00 11.36
N ARG A 6 19.19 12.72 11.22
CA ARG A 6 20.22 12.29 10.24
C ARG A 6 19.64 11.45 9.09
N ASP A 7 18.65 10.62 9.35
CA ASP A 7 18.13 9.66 8.35
C ASP A 7 16.78 10.07 7.75
N GLY A 8 16.27 11.27 8.09
CA GLY A 8 14.93 11.72 7.70
C GLY A 8 14.72 11.83 6.18
N ILE A 9 15.77 12.09 5.39
CA ILE A 9 15.66 12.09 3.92
C ILE A 9 15.63 10.68 3.33
N GLN A 10 16.40 9.74 3.89
CA GLN A 10 16.42 8.35 3.46
C GLN A 10 15.10 7.64 3.81
N LEU A 11 14.55 7.90 5.01
CA LEU A 11 13.23 7.39 5.40
C LEU A 11 12.13 7.95 4.48
N ARG A 12 12.17 9.25 4.18
CA ARG A 12 11.24 9.87 3.23
C ARG A 12 11.34 9.25 1.84
N ASP A 13 12.54 9.05 1.32
CA ASP A 13 12.74 8.39 0.01
C ASP A 13 12.21 6.95 0.02
N GLN A 14 12.55 6.17 1.05
CA GLN A 14 12.10 4.77 1.17
C GLN A 14 10.57 4.67 1.19
N MET A 15 9.90 5.53 1.94
CA MET A 15 8.44 5.53 2.04
C MET A 15 7.78 6.14 0.81
N GLY A 16 8.38 7.17 0.22
CA GLY A 16 7.93 7.76 -1.03
C GLY A 16 7.98 6.76 -2.19
N ARG A 17 9.05 5.96 -2.27
CA ARG A 17 9.16 4.83 -3.22
C ARG A 17 8.09 3.77 -2.96
N ALA A 18 7.87 3.41 -1.69
CA ALA A 18 6.82 2.45 -1.35
C ALA A 18 5.44 2.94 -1.81
N TYR A 19 5.11 4.21 -1.54
CA TYR A 19 3.89 4.85 -2.00
C TYR A 19 3.80 4.86 -3.53
N GLY A 20 4.86 5.32 -4.22
CA GLY A 20 4.95 5.37 -5.68
C GLY A 20 4.67 4.02 -6.32
N THR A 21 5.34 2.96 -5.87
CA THR A 21 5.10 1.60 -6.36
C THR A 21 3.65 1.17 -6.12
N LEU A 22 3.08 1.41 -4.93
CA LEU A 22 1.70 1.01 -4.61
C LEU A 22 0.66 1.71 -5.51
N VAL A 23 0.90 2.95 -5.93
CA VAL A 23 -0.04 3.71 -6.79
C VAL A 23 0.16 3.47 -8.28
N SER A 24 1.31 2.91 -8.72
CA SER A 24 1.61 2.71 -10.13
C SER A 24 1.74 1.25 -10.57
N ALA A 25 2.07 0.31 -9.68
CA ALA A 25 2.31 -1.08 -10.04
C ALA A 25 1.04 -1.77 -10.55
N TYR A 26 1.15 -2.56 -11.64
CA TYR A 26 0.05 -3.35 -12.21
C TYR A 26 -0.01 -4.80 -11.74
N LEU A 27 1.09 -5.31 -11.19
CA LEU A 27 1.21 -6.63 -10.59
C LEU A 27 1.91 -6.48 -9.24
N LEU A 28 1.35 -7.08 -8.19
CA LEU A 28 1.95 -7.08 -6.85
C LEU A 28 1.76 -8.41 -6.17
N ARG A 29 2.87 -9.08 -5.85
CA ARG A 29 2.87 -10.29 -5.02
C ARG A 29 2.43 -9.97 -3.59
N SER A 30 1.88 -10.95 -2.88
CA SER A 30 1.40 -10.78 -1.50
C SER A 30 2.48 -10.20 -0.56
N GLU A 31 3.66 -10.79 -0.54
CA GLU A 31 4.77 -10.39 0.34
C GLU A 31 5.27 -8.97 0.03
N GLU A 32 5.36 -8.65 -1.26
CA GLU A 32 5.76 -7.34 -1.74
C GLU A 32 4.73 -6.27 -1.33
N ALA A 33 3.45 -6.53 -1.58
CA ALA A 33 2.38 -5.62 -1.18
C ALA A 33 2.37 -5.37 0.34
N ILE A 34 2.53 -6.42 1.15
CA ILE A 34 2.59 -6.32 2.61
C ILE A 34 3.81 -5.47 3.04
N SER A 35 4.98 -5.72 2.44
CA SER A 35 6.21 -4.96 2.74
C SER A 35 6.03 -3.48 2.43
N LEU A 36 5.48 -3.16 1.26
CA LEU A 36 5.26 -1.78 0.82
C LEU A 36 4.20 -1.07 1.68
N LEU A 37 3.08 -1.72 1.97
CA LEU A 37 2.04 -1.16 2.85
C LEU A 37 2.56 -0.94 4.28
N SER A 38 3.46 -1.79 4.77
CA SER A 38 4.07 -1.61 6.09
C SER A 38 4.97 -0.37 6.14
N LYS A 39 5.79 -0.15 5.10
CA LYS A 39 6.60 1.06 4.95
C LYS A 39 5.71 2.30 4.87
N LEU A 40 4.63 2.25 4.09
CA LEU A 40 3.68 3.34 3.98
C LEU A 40 3.00 3.65 5.32
N ARG A 41 2.60 2.62 6.07
CA ARG A 41 2.01 2.77 7.41
C ARG A 41 2.97 3.46 8.38
N LEU A 42 4.25 3.07 8.37
CA LEU A 42 5.25 3.77 9.17
C LEU A 42 5.37 5.24 8.74
N GLY A 43 5.30 5.54 7.44
CA GLY A 43 5.31 6.92 6.95
C GLY A 43 4.12 7.75 7.38
N VAL A 44 2.93 7.14 7.43
CA VAL A 44 1.74 7.78 8.02
C VAL A 44 1.94 8.04 9.51
N SER A 45 2.48 7.08 10.27
CA SER A 45 2.79 7.25 11.69
C SER A 45 3.82 8.36 11.96
N LEU A 46 4.72 8.62 11.00
CA LEU A 46 5.70 9.71 11.04
C LEU A 46 5.17 11.02 10.43
N ASN A 47 3.87 11.08 10.10
CA ASN A 47 3.20 12.23 9.50
C ASN A 47 3.79 12.70 8.16
N LEU A 48 4.35 11.77 7.37
CA LEU A 48 4.91 12.06 6.04
C LEU A 48 3.85 12.07 4.93
N PHE A 49 2.68 11.48 5.18
CA PHE A 49 1.55 11.42 4.26
C PHE A 49 0.27 11.89 4.98
N PRO A 50 0.14 13.19 5.28
CA PRO A 50 -0.98 13.73 6.07
C PRO A 50 -2.36 13.48 5.44
N GLN A 51 -2.40 13.24 4.14
CA GLN A 51 -3.62 12.90 3.38
C GLN A 51 -4.04 11.42 3.51
N LEU A 52 -3.21 10.56 4.09
CA LEU A 52 -3.48 9.14 4.25
C LEU A 52 -3.83 8.81 5.70
N ASN A 53 -4.89 8.02 5.87
CA ASN A 53 -5.32 7.54 7.17
C ASN A 53 -4.88 6.08 7.39
N VAL A 54 -4.33 5.78 8.58
CA VAL A 54 -3.98 4.42 9.03
C VAL A 54 -5.14 3.43 8.88
N GLN A 55 -6.40 3.87 9.10
CA GLN A 55 -7.56 3.00 8.90
C GLN A 55 -7.67 2.49 7.45
N VAL A 56 -7.38 3.32 6.45
CA VAL A 56 -7.37 2.89 5.04
C VAL A 56 -6.31 1.82 4.79
N LEU A 57 -5.14 1.96 5.42
CA LEU A 57 -4.06 0.98 5.27
C LEU A 57 -4.44 -0.36 5.92
N ASN A 58 -5.08 -0.33 7.09
CA ASN A 58 -5.56 -1.53 7.77
C ASN A 58 -6.60 -2.28 6.93
N GLU A 59 -7.55 -1.56 6.34
CA GLU A 59 -8.51 -2.14 5.40
C GLU A 59 -7.80 -2.79 4.20
N LEU A 60 -6.79 -2.11 3.64
CA LEU A 60 -6.01 -2.65 2.53
C LEU A 60 -5.32 -3.96 2.91
N PHE A 61 -4.68 -4.06 4.09
CA PHE A 61 -4.07 -5.30 4.54
C PHE A 61 -5.03 -6.49 4.56
N PHE A 62 -6.29 -6.27 4.97
CA PHE A 62 -7.32 -7.29 4.96
C PHE A 62 -7.77 -7.63 3.53
N MET A 63 -8.12 -6.62 2.72
CA MET A 63 -8.69 -6.80 1.38
C MET A 63 -7.76 -7.50 0.39
N ILE A 64 -6.43 -7.39 0.56
CA ILE A 64 -5.46 -7.94 -0.41
C ILE A 64 -5.06 -9.40 -0.14
N THR A 65 -5.58 -10.00 0.93
CA THR A 65 -5.28 -11.39 1.27
C THR A 65 -5.85 -12.34 0.21
N PRO A 66 -5.19 -13.49 -0.05
CA PRO A 66 -5.65 -14.41 -1.10
C PRO A 66 -7.12 -14.83 -0.97
N ALA A 67 -7.56 -15.12 0.26
CA ALA A 67 -8.95 -15.50 0.53
C ALA A 67 -9.92 -14.37 0.19
N GLN A 68 -9.63 -13.14 0.62
CA GLN A 68 -10.51 -11.99 0.36
C GLN A 68 -10.59 -11.64 -1.12
N LEU A 69 -9.50 -11.81 -1.88
CA LEU A 69 -9.51 -11.61 -3.33
C LEU A 69 -10.43 -12.61 -4.04
N GLN A 70 -10.38 -13.88 -3.65
CA GLN A 70 -11.26 -14.91 -4.22
C GLN A 70 -12.72 -14.72 -3.82
N VAL A 71 -12.98 -14.35 -2.56
CA VAL A 71 -14.33 -13.98 -2.09
C VAL A 71 -14.89 -12.82 -2.90
N LYS A 72 -14.07 -11.80 -3.19
CA LYS A 72 -14.48 -10.62 -3.96
C LYS A 72 -14.88 -10.95 -5.39
N GLU A 73 -14.14 -11.84 -6.06
CA GLU A 73 -14.42 -12.24 -7.44
C GLU A 73 -15.43 -13.41 -7.54
N GLY A 74 -15.76 -14.05 -6.42
CA GLY A 74 -16.69 -15.18 -6.39
C GLY A 74 -16.16 -16.45 -7.07
N LYS A 75 -14.84 -16.56 -7.24
CA LYS A 75 -14.19 -17.70 -7.92
C LYS A 75 -12.79 -17.97 -7.38
N GLU A 76 -12.29 -19.18 -7.61
CA GLU A 76 -10.87 -19.47 -7.45
C GLU A 76 -10.05 -18.66 -8.46
N MET A 77 -8.85 -18.26 -8.04
CA MET A 77 -7.98 -17.41 -8.85
C MET A 77 -6.56 -17.98 -8.89
N GLY A 78 -5.90 -17.87 -10.03
CA GLY A 78 -4.48 -18.18 -10.14
C GLY A 78 -3.62 -17.15 -9.40
N PRO A 79 -2.33 -17.46 -9.12
CA PRO A 79 -1.41 -16.51 -8.51
C PRO A 79 -1.32 -15.17 -9.25
N LEU A 80 -1.21 -15.22 -10.58
CA LEU A 80 -1.09 -14.03 -11.42
C LEU A 80 -2.35 -13.14 -11.37
N ASP A 81 -3.53 -13.73 -11.50
CA ASP A 81 -4.81 -13.00 -11.42
C ASP A 81 -4.98 -12.32 -10.06
N ARG A 82 -4.55 -12.99 -8.98
CA ARG A 82 -4.58 -12.40 -7.63
C ARG A 82 -3.60 -11.23 -7.52
N ASP A 83 -2.41 -11.34 -8.10
CA ASP A 83 -1.41 -10.27 -8.07
C ASP A 83 -1.86 -9.04 -8.86
N GLU A 84 -2.54 -9.25 -9.99
CA GLU A 84 -3.16 -8.17 -10.77
C GLU A 84 -4.30 -7.49 -10.01
N LEU A 85 -5.25 -8.28 -9.49
CA LEU A 85 -6.39 -7.76 -8.74
C LEU A 85 -5.95 -7.03 -7.46
N ARG A 86 -4.95 -7.59 -6.74
CA ARG A 86 -4.35 -6.95 -5.58
C ARG A 86 -3.82 -5.56 -5.93
N ALA A 87 -3.01 -5.47 -6.98
CA ALA A 87 -2.46 -4.21 -7.43
C ALA A 87 -3.60 -3.23 -7.81
N LYS A 88 -4.63 -3.70 -8.53
CA LYS A 88 -5.80 -2.88 -8.91
C LYS A 88 -6.53 -2.32 -7.68
N ILE A 89 -6.77 -3.13 -6.66
CA ILE A 89 -7.44 -2.70 -5.41
C ILE A 89 -6.59 -1.65 -4.68
N ILE A 90 -5.29 -1.90 -4.53
CA ILE A 90 -4.36 -0.97 -3.87
C ILE A 90 -4.33 0.37 -4.60
N ARG A 91 -4.08 0.36 -5.91
CA ARG A 91 -4.05 1.58 -6.74
C ARG A 91 -5.36 2.34 -6.64
N GLY A 92 -6.49 1.64 -6.76
CA GLY A 92 -7.83 2.25 -6.71
C GLY A 92 -8.14 2.90 -5.36
N ARG A 93 -7.68 2.32 -4.24
CA ARG A 93 -7.90 2.88 -2.90
C ARG A 93 -6.98 4.06 -2.61
N LEU A 94 -5.70 3.98 -3.01
CA LEU A 94 -4.71 5.02 -2.71
C LEU A 94 -4.76 6.21 -3.68
N SER A 95 -5.11 6.01 -4.94
CA SER A 95 -5.21 7.11 -5.94
C SER A 95 -6.35 8.08 -5.64
N LYS A 96 -7.44 7.60 -5.02
CA LYS A 96 -8.57 8.46 -4.60
C LYS A 96 -8.22 9.44 -3.49
N LEU A 97 -7.10 9.23 -2.78
CA LEU A 97 -6.69 10.05 -1.64
C LEU A 97 -5.73 11.18 -2.03
N GLY A 98 -5.10 11.12 -3.21
CA GLY A 98 -4.24 12.18 -3.74
C GLY A 98 -4.98 13.34 -4.42
N GLN A 99 -6.32 13.29 -4.51
CA GLN A 99 -7.13 14.26 -5.26
C GLN A 99 -7.97 15.22 -4.40
N LYS A 100 -7.93 15.11 -3.07
CA LYS A 100 -8.54 16.14 -2.21
C LYS A 100 -7.58 17.34 -2.11
N LYS A 101 -7.71 18.25 -3.08
CA LYS A 101 -7.35 19.66 -2.91
C LYS A 101 -8.49 20.38 -2.19
#